data_AF-A0A937IYA2-F1
#
_entry.id   AF-A0A937IYA2-F1
#
_cell.length_a   1.000
_cell.length_b   1.000
_cell.length_c   1.000
_cell.angle_alpha   90.00
_cell.angle_beta   90.00
_cell.angle_gamma   90.00
#
_symmetry.space_group_name_H-M   'P 1'
#
loop_
_entity.id
_entity.type
_entity.pdbx_description
1 polymer ?
#
loop_
_entity_poly.entity_id
_entity_poly.type
_entity_poly.pdbx_seq_one_letter_code
_entity_poly.pdbx_strand_id
1 'polypeptide(L)'
;RISTNINTNGIFPRIELGYKIRSYNYKPELIDRNERWIKQELFADFRLKSNSLRSSPFENIKLRTIKIQDYEADGLFIFPPKAKRKTSYYGEIEYQLKNRQILKPKELRLNYVYGIKNNQNLVNSLQLTLKAEKSYNKNYDKIKWRFFAGYHLNSDINNQYSFYLSGKNGRTDFLYDNTYIARSSTNTKYLLSRQNDNSYGSFKAIDNNSRSNSWMITNNFKIDIPKTPVGIFADLGVYEETYRGNKLSWDYNAGIYFSFSINEEIIGIYLPLFYSNRIGESLNNLKFFQRINFIFNLKGINPFQIKKTIKP
;
A
#
# COMPACT_ATOMS: atom_id res chain seq x y z
N ARG A 1 -11.81 3.05 18.06
CA ARG A 1 -11.50 4.39 17.48
C ARG A 1 -12.35 5.38 18.25
N ILE A 2 -11.74 6.47 18.71
CA ILE A 2 -12.45 7.58 19.32
C ILE A 2 -12.09 8.81 18.48
N SER A 3 -13.07 9.63 18.13
CA SER A 3 -12.86 10.82 17.29
C SER A 3 -13.92 11.85 17.58
N THR A 4 -13.53 13.13 17.53
CA THR A 4 -14.43 14.27 17.62
C THR A 4 -14.33 15.11 16.34
N ASN A 5 -15.44 15.71 15.93
CA ASN A 5 -15.47 16.62 14.80
C ASN A 5 -15.66 18.05 15.35
N ILE A 6 -14.81 18.95 14.87
CA ILE A 6 -14.90 20.39 15.13
C ILE A 6 -15.32 21.02 13.80
N ASN A 7 -16.45 21.72 13.80
CA ASN A 7 -16.91 22.47 12.65
C ASN A 7 -16.53 23.94 12.82
N THR A 8 -16.01 24.56 11.77
CA THR A 8 -15.63 25.98 11.79
C THR A 8 -16.16 26.69 10.55
N ASN A 9 -16.17 28.02 10.55
CA ASN A 9 -16.52 28.82 9.37
C ASN A 9 -15.28 29.22 8.54
N GLY A 10 -14.08 28.80 8.96
CA GLY A 10 -12.80 29.18 8.36
C GLY A 10 -12.40 28.34 7.13
N ILE A 11 -11.10 28.32 6.85
CA ILE A 11 -10.50 27.56 5.74
C ILE A 11 -10.71 26.05 5.90
N PHE A 12 -10.80 25.57 7.15
CA PHE A 12 -11.08 24.18 7.48
C PHE A 12 -12.47 24.04 8.09
N PRO A 13 -13.54 23.96 7.28
CA PRO A 13 -14.90 23.87 7.79
C PRO A 13 -15.16 22.63 8.63
N ARG A 14 -14.34 21.59 8.48
CA ARG A 14 -14.40 20.37 9.28
C ARG A 14 -13.00 19.89 9.62
N ILE A 15 -12.76 19.74 10.92
CA ILE A 15 -11.54 19.17 11.49
C ILE A 15 -11.96 17.93 12.28
N GLU A 16 -11.43 16.77 11.94
CA GLU A 16 -11.60 15.55 12.73
C GLU A 16 -10.32 15.29 13.53
N LEU A 17 -10.43 15.26 14.85
CA LEU A 17 -9.35 14.83 15.73
C LEU A 17 -9.69 13.47 16.31
N GLY A 18 -8.72 12.57 16.37
CA GLY A 18 -9.01 11.26 16.94
C GLY A 18 -7.80 10.42 17.30
N TYR A 19 -8.14 9.31 17.94
CA TYR A 19 -7.19 8.33 18.43
C TYR A 19 -7.65 6.92 18.05
N LYS A 20 -6.70 6.09 17.62
CA LYS A 20 -6.92 4.69 17.27
C LYS A 20 -5.87 3.82 17.95
N ILE A 21 -6.34 2.78 18.62
CA ILE A 21 -5.50 1.65 19.05
C ILE A 21 -5.87 0.46 18.18
N ARG A 22 -4.86 -0.27 17.74
CA ARG A 22 -5.02 -1.60 17.15
C ARG A 22 -3.97 -2.53 17.73
N SER A 23 -4.30 -3.79 17.85
CA SER A 23 -3.36 -4.83 18.26
C SER A 23 -3.58 -6.06 17.41
N TYR A 24 -2.50 -6.76 17.10
CA TYR A 24 -2.58 -7.97 16.31
C TYR A 24 -1.58 -8.97 16.87
N ASN A 25 -1.91 -10.24 16.73
CA ASN A 25 -1.01 -11.32 17.11
C ASN A 25 -0.07 -11.60 15.94
N TYR A 26 1.21 -11.76 16.25
CA TYR A 26 2.28 -12.00 15.29
C TYR A 26 3.30 -12.94 15.90
N LYS A 27 3.74 -13.94 15.15
CA LYS A 27 4.87 -14.79 15.51
C LYS A 27 6.10 -14.32 14.73
N PRO A 28 7.10 -13.67 15.38
CA PRO A 28 8.34 -13.30 14.72
C PRO A 28 9.11 -14.54 14.21
N GLU A 29 9.81 -14.43 13.08
CA GLU A 29 10.51 -15.57 12.43
C GLU A 29 11.51 -16.31 13.35
N LEU A 30 12.05 -15.63 14.38
CA LEU A 30 13.09 -16.16 15.28
C LEU A 30 12.60 -16.36 16.73
N ILE A 31 11.32 -16.12 17.01
CA ILE A 31 10.77 -16.22 18.37
C ILE A 31 9.67 -17.29 18.36
N ASP A 32 9.84 -18.32 19.18
CA ASP A 32 8.89 -19.42 19.27
C ASP A 32 7.69 -19.12 20.20
N ARG A 33 7.23 -17.86 20.19
CA ARG A 33 6.07 -17.40 20.96
C ARG A 33 5.26 -16.40 20.15
N ASN A 34 3.95 -16.45 20.35
CA ASN A 34 3.04 -15.46 19.78
C ASN A 34 3.20 -14.15 20.56
N GLU A 35 3.67 -13.12 19.88
CA GLU A 35 3.81 -11.79 20.44
C GLU A 35 2.66 -10.90 19.98
N ARG A 36 2.25 -9.99 20.85
CA ARG A 36 1.17 -9.04 20.56
C ARG A 36 1.74 -7.67 20.36
N TRP A 37 1.82 -7.24 19.10
CA TRP A 37 2.22 -5.87 18.83
C TRP A 37 1.01 -4.92 18.93
N ILE A 38 1.31 -3.67 19.26
CA ILE A 38 0.32 -2.62 19.51
C ILE A 38 0.67 -1.39 18.67
N LYS A 39 -0.30 -0.87 17.95
CA LYS A 39 -0.24 0.42 17.25
C LYS A 39 -1.17 1.41 17.92
N GLN A 40 -0.61 2.57 18.24
CA GLN A 40 -1.33 3.73 18.74
C GLN A 40 -1.18 4.83 17.70
N GLU A 41 -2.29 5.44 17.29
CA GLU A 41 -2.32 6.47 16.24
C GLU A 41 -3.13 7.65 16.74
N LEU A 42 -2.50 8.81 16.85
CA LEU A 42 -3.15 10.10 16.94
C LEU A 42 -3.27 10.68 15.53
N PHE A 43 -4.42 11.21 15.16
CA PHE A 43 -4.62 11.78 13.84
C PHE A 43 -5.47 13.05 13.89
N ALA A 44 -5.22 13.94 12.93
CA ALA A 44 -6.00 15.11 12.63
C ALA A 44 -6.29 15.13 11.12
N ASP A 45 -7.55 15.25 10.73
CA ASP A 45 -7.99 15.34 9.34
C ASP A 45 -8.66 16.69 9.12
N PHE A 46 -8.06 17.51 8.26
CA PHE A 46 -8.47 18.86 7.95
C PHE A 46 -9.08 18.87 6.56
N ARG A 47 -10.40 19.04 6.47
CA ARG A 47 -11.09 19.21 5.19
C ARG A 47 -11.02 20.67 4.78
N LEU A 48 -10.50 20.95 3.58
CA LEU A 48 -10.46 22.30 3.05
C LEU A 48 -11.84 22.73 2.56
N LYS A 49 -12.12 24.04 2.67
CA LYS A 49 -13.35 24.66 2.18
C LYS A 49 -13.43 24.56 0.67
N SER A 50 -14.51 23.97 0.18
CA SER A 50 -14.84 23.92 -1.25
C SER A 50 -15.73 25.10 -1.63
N ASN A 51 -15.43 25.78 -2.74
CA ASN A 51 -16.29 26.85 -3.28
C ASN A 51 -17.66 26.34 -3.71
N SER A 52 -17.74 25.09 -4.21
CA SER A 52 -18.98 24.42 -4.59
C SER A 52 -18.95 22.97 -4.13
N LEU A 53 -19.99 22.55 -3.40
CA LEU A 53 -20.13 21.17 -2.94
C LEU A 53 -20.29 20.15 -4.09
N ARG A 54 -20.76 20.60 -5.26
CA ARG A 54 -21.04 19.73 -6.42
C ARG A 54 -19.90 19.66 -7.43
N SER A 55 -19.15 20.75 -7.61
CA SER A 55 -18.15 20.86 -8.69
C SER A 55 -16.72 21.01 -8.20
N SER A 56 -16.49 21.48 -6.98
CA SER A 56 -15.13 21.59 -6.47
C SER A 56 -14.57 20.21 -6.11
N PRO A 57 -13.27 20.00 -6.34
CA PRO A 57 -12.62 18.79 -5.87
C PRO A 57 -12.68 18.72 -4.34
N PHE A 58 -12.65 17.50 -3.83
CA PHE A 58 -12.49 17.26 -2.41
C PHE A 58 -11.02 17.34 -2.04
N GLU A 59 -10.72 18.20 -1.08
CA GLU A 59 -9.37 18.44 -0.59
C GLU A 59 -9.30 18.18 0.91
N ASN A 60 -8.28 17.45 1.32
CA ASN A 60 -8.00 17.21 2.72
C ASN A 60 -6.49 17.08 2.99
N ILE A 61 -6.11 17.54 4.18
CA ILE A 61 -4.79 17.34 4.76
C ILE A 61 -4.96 16.46 5.99
N LYS A 62 -4.21 15.38 6.08
CA LYS A 62 -4.24 14.47 7.20
C LYS A 62 -2.87 14.39 7.84
N LEU A 63 -2.83 14.68 9.12
CA LEU A 63 -1.65 14.55 9.97
C LEU A 63 -1.84 13.36 10.89
N ARG A 64 -0.82 12.54 11.08
CA ARG A 64 -0.86 11.47 12.06
C ARG A 64 0.50 11.17 12.66
N THR A 65 0.46 10.85 13.95
CA THR A 65 1.61 10.39 14.72
C THR A 65 1.30 8.99 15.21
N ILE A 66 2.22 8.06 14.97
CA ILE A 66 2.01 6.64 15.17
C ILE A 66 3.13 6.11 16.06
N LYS A 67 2.75 5.43 17.14
CA LYS A 67 3.65 4.65 17.98
C LYS A 67 3.39 3.17 17.71
N ILE A 68 4.43 2.45 17.35
CA ILE A 68 4.38 1.01 17.13
C ILE A 68 5.26 0.35 18.18
N GLN A 69 4.69 -0.66 18.84
CA GLN A 69 5.37 -1.49 19.81
C GLN A 69 5.33 -2.93 19.33
N ASP A 70 6.47 -3.43 18.90
CA ASP A 70 6.70 -4.76 18.35
C ASP A 70 7.82 -5.47 19.13
N TYR A 71 8.21 -6.67 18.67
CA TYR A 71 9.18 -7.51 19.35
C TYR A 71 10.25 -7.97 18.36
N GLU A 72 11.50 -7.95 18.79
CA GLU A 72 12.68 -8.47 18.09
C GLU A 72 13.39 -9.50 18.97
N ALA A 73 14.24 -10.35 18.39
CA ALA A 73 15.06 -11.25 19.19
C ALA A 73 16.04 -10.43 20.06
N ASP A 74 16.25 -10.84 21.31
CA ASP A 74 17.10 -10.15 22.28
C ASP A 74 18.59 -10.12 21.91
N GLY A 75 19.01 -10.98 20.97
CA GLY A 75 20.38 -11.07 20.48
C GLY A 75 21.34 -11.75 21.45
N LEU A 76 20.83 -12.37 22.53
CA LEU A 76 21.65 -12.96 23.59
C LEU A 76 22.21 -14.37 23.24
N PHE A 77 22.12 -14.80 21.97
CA PHE A 77 22.52 -16.13 21.48
C PHE A 77 22.02 -17.32 22.32
N ILE A 78 20.96 -17.12 23.11
CA ILE A 78 20.29 -18.16 23.88
C ILE A 78 19.24 -18.85 23.02
N PHE A 79 19.01 -20.16 23.23
CA PHE A 79 18.05 -20.94 22.47
C PHE A 79 16.91 -21.48 23.36
N PRO A 80 15.64 -21.14 23.09
CA PRO A 80 15.18 -20.20 22.05
C PRO A 80 15.49 -18.72 22.43
N PRO A 81 15.67 -17.83 21.44
CA PRO A 81 15.91 -16.40 21.68
C PRO A 81 14.75 -15.78 22.47
N LYS A 82 15.04 -14.93 23.47
CA LYS A 82 13.95 -14.21 24.16
C LYS A 82 13.49 -13.02 23.32
N ALA A 83 12.24 -12.65 23.51
CA ALA A 83 11.66 -11.48 22.89
C ALA A 83 12.11 -10.20 23.62
N LYS A 84 12.66 -9.24 22.87
CA LYS A 84 12.94 -7.88 23.32
C LYS A 84 11.92 -6.93 22.72
N ARG A 85 11.27 -6.14 23.56
CA ARG A 85 10.32 -5.12 23.12
C ARG A 85 11.06 -4.02 22.36
N LYS A 86 10.54 -3.69 21.19
CA LYS A 86 10.96 -2.57 20.34
C LYS A 86 9.84 -1.55 20.29
N THR A 87 10.20 -0.28 20.27
CA THR A 87 9.27 0.82 20.05
C THR A 87 9.79 1.69 18.92
N SER A 88 8.94 2.05 17.99
CA SER A 88 9.25 2.92 16.85
C SER A 88 8.16 3.98 16.70
N TYR A 89 8.57 5.18 16.31
CA TYR A 89 7.68 6.32 16.15
C TYR A 89 7.67 6.75 14.70
N TYR A 90 6.50 7.07 14.17
CA TYR A 90 6.31 7.51 12.80
C TYR A 90 5.42 8.75 12.75
N GLY A 91 5.69 9.64 11.81
CA GLY A 91 4.85 10.75 11.42
C GLY A 91 4.46 10.62 9.96
N GLU A 92 3.22 10.97 9.63
CA GLU A 92 2.73 11.01 8.25
C GLU A 92 1.92 12.28 8.02
N ILE A 93 2.22 12.96 6.90
CA ILE A 93 1.49 14.11 6.38
C ILE A 93 0.99 13.74 4.99
N GLU A 94 -0.31 13.59 4.86
CA GLU A 94 -0.97 13.24 3.60
C GLU A 94 -1.81 14.43 3.11
N TYR A 95 -1.54 14.91 1.90
CA TYR A 95 -2.45 15.80 1.18
C TYR A 95 -3.14 15.01 0.07
N GLN A 96 -4.45 15.17 -0.04
CA GLN A 96 -5.25 14.46 -1.02
C GLN A 96 -6.23 15.40 -1.71
N LEU A 97 -6.21 15.33 -3.04
CA LEU A 97 -7.07 16.07 -3.95
C LEU A 97 -7.84 15.07 -4.81
N LYS A 98 -9.18 15.08 -4.69
CA LYS A 98 -10.06 14.09 -5.32
C LYS A 98 -11.16 14.75 -6.12
N ASN A 99 -11.20 14.49 -7.42
CA ASN A 99 -12.38 14.75 -8.23
C ASN A 99 -13.36 13.57 -8.06
N ARG A 100 -14.58 13.87 -7.57
CA ARG A 100 -15.62 12.88 -7.23
C ARG A 100 -16.58 12.54 -8.38
N GLN A 101 -16.25 12.93 -9.61
CA GLN A 101 -17.05 12.56 -10.78
C GLN A 101 -17.09 11.03 -10.95
N ILE A 102 -18.30 10.48 -11.17
CA ILE A 102 -18.53 9.04 -11.25
C ILE A 102 -17.84 8.41 -12.48
N LEU A 103 -17.92 9.06 -13.64
CA LEU A 103 -17.44 8.51 -14.92
C LEU A 103 -15.94 8.72 -15.15
N LYS A 104 -15.35 9.73 -14.51
CA LYS A 104 -13.94 10.13 -14.72
C LYS A 104 -13.25 10.58 -13.42
N PRO A 105 -13.25 9.76 -12.37
CA PRO A 105 -12.63 10.13 -11.10
C PRO A 105 -11.12 10.32 -11.28
N LYS A 106 -10.57 11.31 -10.58
CA LYS A 106 -9.13 11.59 -10.53
C LYS A 106 -8.73 11.80 -9.08
N GLU A 107 -7.57 11.28 -8.70
CA GLU A 107 -7.00 11.42 -7.37
C GLU A 107 -5.54 11.80 -7.50
N LEU A 108 -5.14 12.85 -6.79
CA LEU A 108 -3.76 13.16 -6.48
C LEU A 108 -3.56 12.98 -4.98
N ARG A 109 -2.49 12.29 -4.62
CA ARG A 109 -2.09 12.08 -3.23
C ARG A 109 -0.60 12.35 -3.08
N LEU A 110 -0.28 13.29 -2.20
CA LEU A 110 1.07 13.59 -1.75
C LEU A 110 1.19 13.07 -0.33
N ASN A 111 2.23 12.29 -0.06
CA ASN A 111 2.46 11.71 1.26
C ASN A 111 3.91 11.90 1.68
N TYR A 112 4.12 12.50 2.84
CA TYR A 112 5.41 12.59 3.50
C TYR A 112 5.40 11.69 4.73
N VAL A 113 6.31 10.72 4.77
CA VAL A 113 6.41 9.74 5.86
C VAL A 113 7.80 9.82 6.47
N TYR A 114 7.86 9.96 7.79
CA TYR A 114 9.08 9.95 8.56
C TYR A 114 8.98 8.98 9.73
N GLY A 115 10.10 8.36 10.14
CA GLY A 115 10.14 7.46 11.27
C GLY A 115 11.47 7.47 11.99
N ILE A 116 11.42 7.30 13.32
CA ILE A 116 12.57 7.31 14.23
C ILE A 116 12.50 6.12 15.19
N LYS A 117 13.67 5.54 15.49
CA LYS A 117 13.90 4.65 16.65
C LYS A 117 15.23 5.04 17.27
N ASN A 118 15.28 5.25 18.59
CA ASN A 118 16.52 5.52 19.34
C ASN A 118 17.42 6.60 18.70
N ASN A 119 16.83 7.72 18.29
CA ASN A 119 17.50 8.84 17.59
C ASN A 119 18.11 8.51 16.22
N GLN A 120 17.82 7.33 15.66
CA GLN A 120 18.17 6.96 14.29
C GLN A 120 16.94 7.08 13.38
N ASN A 121 17.14 7.67 12.21
CA ASN A 121 16.08 7.76 11.21
C ASN A 121 15.84 6.38 10.58
N LEU A 122 14.59 5.93 10.63
CA LEU A 122 14.17 4.65 10.04
C LEU A 122 13.75 4.82 8.59
N VAL A 123 12.92 5.83 8.34
CA VAL A 123 12.38 6.15 7.03
C VAL A 123 12.21 7.66 6.94
N ASN A 124 12.51 8.22 5.78
CA ASN A 124 12.15 9.58 5.44
C ASN A 124 11.85 9.59 3.95
N SER A 125 10.60 9.82 3.57
CA SER A 125 10.16 9.63 2.19
C SER A 125 9.09 10.62 1.78
N LEU A 126 9.21 11.10 0.55
CA LEU A 126 8.18 11.84 -0.15
C LEU A 126 7.60 10.96 -1.26
N GLN A 127 6.28 10.91 -1.36
CA GLN A 127 5.56 10.03 -2.27
C GLN A 127 4.46 10.81 -2.98
N LEU A 128 4.41 10.69 -4.30
CA LEU A 128 3.34 11.19 -5.16
C LEU A 128 2.62 9.99 -5.78
N THR A 129 1.29 9.98 -5.68
CA THR A 129 0.44 9.05 -6.42
C THR A 129 -0.61 9.83 -7.19
N LEU A 130 -0.69 9.58 -8.49
CA LEU A 130 -1.77 10.06 -9.34
C LEU A 130 -2.59 8.84 -9.80
N LYS A 131 -3.92 8.98 -9.77
CA LYS A 131 -4.84 8.00 -10.34
C LYS A 131 -5.84 8.71 -11.22
N ALA A 132 -6.14 8.11 -12.37
CA ALA A 132 -7.22 8.54 -13.24
C ALA A 132 -7.98 7.31 -13.73
N GLU A 133 -9.30 7.39 -13.72
CA GLU A 133 -10.15 6.39 -14.36
C GLU A 133 -11.04 7.05 -15.41
N LYS A 134 -11.42 6.29 -16.44
CA LYS A 134 -12.41 6.70 -17.44
C LYS A 134 -13.28 5.51 -17.79
N SER A 135 -14.58 5.63 -17.50
CA SER A 135 -15.58 4.68 -17.99
C SER A 135 -15.79 4.92 -19.49
N TYR A 136 -15.78 3.87 -20.30
CA TYR A 136 -15.82 4.01 -21.77
C TYR A 136 -17.03 3.36 -22.43
N ASN A 137 -17.90 2.66 -21.69
CA ASN A 137 -19.13 2.09 -22.24
C ASN A 137 -20.31 2.14 -21.25
N LYS A 138 -21.50 1.72 -21.71
CA LYS A 138 -22.75 1.69 -20.92
C LYS A 138 -22.70 0.71 -19.74
N ASN A 139 -21.80 -0.27 -19.78
CA ASN A 139 -21.60 -1.24 -18.70
C ASN A 139 -20.65 -0.72 -17.61
N TYR A 140 -20.15 0.53 -17.76
CA TYR A 140 -19.18 1.14 -16.87
C TYR A 140 -17.82 0.43 -16.82
N ASP A 141 -17.44 -0.27 -17.90
CA ASP A 141 -16.09 -0.80 -18.06
C ASP A 141 -15.10 0.37 -18.12
N LYS A 142 -13.95 0.22 -17.45
CA LYS A 142 -13.03 1.33 -17.18
C LYS A 142 -11.64 1.09 -17.76
N ILE A 143 -11.04 2.19 -18.17
CA ILE A 143 -9.58 2.34 -18.27
C ILE A 143 -9.11 3.01 -16.98
N LYS A 144 -8.13 2.41 -16.32
CA LYS A 144 -7.53 2.90 -15.07
C LYS A 144 -6.05 3.12 -15.32
N TRP A 145 -5.56 4.30 -14.97
CA TRP A 145 -4.17 4.67 -15.00
C TRP A 145 -3.72 5.12 -13.61
N ARG A 146 -2.53 4.69 -13.21
CA ARG A 146 -1.89 5.12 -11.98
C ARG A 146 -0.44 5.46 -12.28
N PHE A 147 0.01 6.58 -11.76
CA PHE A 147 1.41 6.98 -11.73
C PHE A 147 1.85 7.10 -10.27
N PHE A 148 3.06 6.64 -9.97
CA PHE A 148 3.68 6.80 -8.67
C PHE A 148 5.12 7.27 -8.83
N ALA A 149 5.52 8.22 -7.99
CA ALA A 149 6.90 8.63 -7.80
C ALA A 149 7.21 8.69 -6.31
N GLY A 150 8.32 8.10 -5.88
CA GLY A 150 8.78 8.11 -4.50
C GLY A 150 10.25 8.47 -4.43
N TYR A 151 10.63 9.24 -3.42
CA TYR A 151 12.01 9.61 -3.12
C TYR A 151 12.26 9.50 -1.63
N HIS A 152 13.39 8.92 -1.26
CA HIS A 152 13.87 8.83 0.11
C HIS A 152 14.90 9.92 0.39
N LEU A 153 14.67 10.69 1.45
CA LEU A 153 15.56 11.80 1.83
C LEU A 153 16.79 11.34 2.61
N ASN A 154 16.81 10.11 3.10
CA ASN A 154 17.92 9.57 3.89
C ASN A 154 18.69 8.50 3.10
N SER A 155 19.99 8.41 3.33
CA SER A 155 20.78 7.25 2.92
C SER A 155 20.55 6.05 3.87
N ASP A 156 20.89 4.85 3.41
CA ASP A 156 20.98 3.63 4.24
C ASP A 156 19.68 3.14 4.87
N ILE A 157 18.66 3.01 4.02
CA ILE A 157 17.34 2.54 4.43
C ILE A 157 17.29 1.01 4.52
N ASN A 158 16.76 0.49 5.63
CA ASN A 158 16.53 -0.94 5.78
C ASN A 158 15.49 -1.43 4.76
N ASN A 159 15.69 -2.64 4.25
CA ASN A 159 14.79 -3.44 3.42
C ASN A 159 13.29 -3.30 3.76
N GLN A 160 12.92 -3.21 5.04
CA GLN A 160 11.51 -3.11 5.45
C GLN A 160 10.84 -1.78 5.03
N TYR A 161 11.62 -0.74 4.73
CA TYR A 161 11.15 0.60 4.40
C TYR A 161 11.36 0.99 2.93
N SER A 162 12.07 0.15 2.16
CA SER A 162 12.34 0.37 0.74
C SER A 162 11.05 0.48 -0.08
N PHE A 163 11.13 1.17 -1.22
CA PHE A 163 10.09 1.11 -2.23
C PHE A 163 10.20 -0.19 -3.03
N TYR A 164 9.21 -1.07 -2.90
CA TYR A 164 9.12 -2.31 -3.68
C TYR A 164 8.28 -2.07 -4.94
N LEU A 165 8.72 -2.65 -6.08
CA LEU A 165 7.91 -2.61 -7.30
C LEU A 165 6.56 -3.26 -7.07
N SER A 166 6.53 -4.42 -6.40
CA SER A 166 5.31 -5.20 -6.13
C SER A 166 4.36 -4.56 -5.11
N GLY A 167 4.74 -3.46 -4.47
CA GLY A 167 4.00 -2.83 -3.37
C GLY A 167 4.39 -3.37 -2.00
N LYS A 168 3.65 -2.96 -0.96
CA LYS A 168 3.87 -3.47 0.40
C LYS A 168 3.26 -4.85 0.54
N ASN A 169 3.91 -5.67 1.35
CA ASN A 169 3.39 -6.95 1.81
C ASN A 169 3.36 -6.97 3.35
N GLY A 170 3.13 -8.15 3.92
CA GLY A 170 3.06 -8.31 5.37
C GLY A 170 4.33 -7.89 6.14
N ARG A 171 5.52 -8.07 5.55
CA ARG A 171 6.80 -7.66 6.17
C ARG A 171 7.13 -6.19 5.99
N THR A 172 6.74 -5.61 4.85
CA THR A 172 7.13 -4.24 4.47
C THR A 172 6.08 -3.19 4.81
N ASP A 173 4.88 -3.59 5.27
CA ASP A 173 3.87 -2.70 5.83
C ASP A 173 4.23 -2.26 7.26
N PHE A 174 5.33 -1.53 7.42
CA PHE A 174 5.84 -1.09 8.72
C PHE A 174 4.88 -0.20 9.51
N LEU A 175 3.89 0.45 8.87
CA LEU A 175 2.85 1.21 9.55
C LEU A 175 1.66 0.34 9.99
N TYR A 176 1.60 -0.92 9.54
CA TYR A 176 0.49 -1.83 9.78
C TYR A 176 -0.87 -1.21 9.44
N ASP A 177 -0.95 -0.61 8.26
CA ASP A 177 -2.17 0.01 7.76
C ASP A 177 -3.10 -1.02 7.10
N ASN A 178 -2.55 -2.13 6.63
CA ASN A 178 -3.28 -3.18 5.92
C ASN A 178 -3.34 -4.48 6.75
N THR A 179 -4.35 -5.29 6.45
CA THR A 179 -4.54 -6.63 7.04
C THR A 179 -4.06 -7.67 6.04
N TYR A 180 -3.13 -8.52 6.45
CA TYR A 180 -2.60 -9.62 5.62
C TYR A 180 -2.85 -10.95 6.33
N ILE A 181 -3.41 -11.93 5.61
CA ILE A 181 -3.83 -13.22 6.20
C ILE A 181 -2.61 -14.05 6.65
N ALA A 182 -1.50 -13.98 5.91
CA ALA A 182 -0.25 -14.66 6.24
C ALA A 182 0.91 -13.65 6.41
N ARG A 183 0.71 -12.63 7.25
CA ARG A 183 1.61 -11.47 7.38
C ARG A 183 3.08 -11.83 7.64
N SER A 184 3.34 -12.85 8.45
CA SER A 184 4.69 -13.33 8.80
C SER A 184 5.30 -14.28 7.78
N SER A 185 4.52 -14.76 6.81
CA SER A 185 4.99 -15.77 5.88
C SER A 185 5.83 -15.14 4.77
N THR A 186 7.10 -15.52 4.70
CA THR A 186 8.01 -15.19 3.60
C THR A 186 7.96 -16.20 2.46
N ASN A 187 7.34 -17.36 2.69
CA ASN A 187 7.35 -18.44 1.73
C ASN A 187 6.25 -18.23 0.68
N THR A 188 6.64 -17.70 -0.48
CA THR A 188 5.78 -17.46 -1.64
C THR A 188 5.27 -18.75 -2.30
N LYS A 189 5.60 -19.96 -1.82
CA LYS A 189 4.96 -21.22 -2.26
C LYS A 189 3.52 -21.33 -1.76
N TYR A 190 3.20 -20.72 -0.62
CA TYR A 190 1.83 -20.72 -0.08
C TYR A 190 0.98 -19.65 -0.73
N LEU A 191 -0.30 -19.95 -0.99
CA LEU A 191 -1.20 -19.02 -1.69
C LEU A 191 -1.44 -17.74 -0.90
N LEU A 192 -1.62 -17.86 0.42
CA LEU A 192 -2.01 -16.74 1.28
C LEU A 192 -0.85 -15.77 1.60
N SER A 193 0.40 -16.16 1.38
CA SER A 193 1.57 -15.28 1.54
C SER A 193 1.81 -14.38 0.32
N ARG A 194 1.10 -14.63 -0.78
CA ARG A 194 1.15 -13.89 -2.05
C ARG A 194 0.24 -12.67 -2.05
N GLN A 195 0.32 -11.88 -0.99
CA GLN A 195 -0.49 -10.69 -0.82
C GLN A 195 0.38 -9.44 -0.86
N ASN A 196 0.08 -8.59 -1.82
CA ASN A 196 0.63 -7.24 -1.90
C ASN A 196 -0.50 -6.21 -1.93
N ASP A 197 -0.17 -4.97 -1.60
CA ASP A 197 -1.08 -3.84 -1.75
C ASP A 197 -0.80 -3.02 -3.02
N ASN A 198 -1.65 -2.03 -3.27
CA ASN A 198 -1.49 -1.11 -4.40
C ASN A 198 -0.60 0.12 -4.04
N SER A 199 0.29 0.00 -3.05
CA SER A 199 1.24 1.06 -2.69
C SER A 199 2.52 0.98 -3.53
N TYR A 200 3.35 2.02 -3.44
CA TYR A 200 4.64 2.10 -4.16
C TYR A 200 4.51 1.77 -5.65
N GLY A 201 5.30 0.80 -6.16
CA GLY A 201 5.28 0.45 -7.57
C GLY A 201 3.99 -0.23 -8.04
N SER A 202 3.23 -0.86 -7.14
CA SER A 202 1.95 -1.50 -7.45
C SER A 202 2.02 -2.49 -8.63
N PHE A 203 3.17 -3.14 -8.85
CA PHE A 203 3.30 -4.20 -9.83
C PHE A 203 2.44 -5.39 -9.43
N LYS A 204 1.81 -6.01 -10.41
CA LYS A 204 0.95 -7.17 -10.20
C LYS A 204 1.70 -8.50 -10.16
N ALA A 205 2.97 -8.49 -10.54
CA ALA A 205 3.90 -9.59 -10.33
C ALA A 205 4.44 -9.59 -8.88
N ILE A 206 4.54 -10.79 -8.30
CA ILE A 206 5.16 -10.96 -6.99
C ILE A 206 6.66 -10.96 -7.18
N ASP A 207 7.31 -9.96 -6.61
CA ASP A 207 8.75 -9.94 -6.52
C ASP A 207 9.20 -9.19 -5.27
N ASN A 208 10.13 -9.80 -4.55
CA ASN A 208 10.73 -9.27 -3.32
C ASN A 208 12.14 -8.70 -3.55
N ASN A 209 12.68 -8.88 -4.76
CA ASN A 209 14.05 -8.46 -5.09
C ASN A 209 14.10 -7.09 -5.74
N SER A 210 13.10 -6.74 -6.56
CA SER A 210 13.03 -5.45 -7.26
C SER A 210 12.51 -4.34 -6.34
N ARG A 211 13.45 -3.58 -5.79
CA ARG A 211 13.18 -2.48 -4.87
C ARG A 211 14.25 -1.39 -4.93
N SER A 212 13.91 -0.24 -4.37
CA SER A 212 14.77 0.94 -4.26
C SER A 212 14.79 1.51 -2.85
N ASN A 213 15.98 1.91 -2.42
CA ASN A 213 16.21 2.67 -1.19
C ASN A 213 16.34 4.18 -1.44
N SER A 214 16.34 4.61 -2.70
CA SER A 214 16.55 6.00 -3.10
C SER A 214 15.29 6.54 -3.74
N TRP A 215 15.03 6.23 -5.01
CA TRP A 215 13.83 6.67 -5.71
C TRP A 215 13.23 5.61 -6.61
N MET A 216 11.94 5.76 -6.92
CA MET A 216 11.19 4.89 -7.81
C MET A 216 10.10 5.66 -8.54
N ILE A 217 9.95 5.40 -9.82
CA ILE A 217 8.85 5.90 -10.66
C ILE A 217 8.17 4.70 -11.30
N THR A 218 6.83 4.66 -11.28
CA THR A 218 6.06 3.59 -11.91
C THR A 218 4.79 4.11 -12.59
N ASN A 219 4.39 3.40 -13.63
CA ASN A 219 3.14 3.57 -14.35
C ASN A 219 2.41 2.22 -14.37
N ASN A 220 1.13 2.23 -14.01
CA ASN A 220 0.26 1.07 -14.03
C ASN A 220 -0.96 1.37 -14.88
N PHE A 221 -1.31 0.47 -15.78
CA PHE A 221 -2.49 0.53 -16.63
C PHE A 221 -3.35 -0.71 -16.39
N LYS A 222 -4.66 -0.50 -16.32
CA LYS A 222 -5.66 -1.58 -16.31
C LYS A 222 -6.80 -1.22 -17.24
N ILE A 223 -7.30 -2.19 -17.99
CA ILE A 223 -8.44 -2.04 -18.87
C ILE A 223 -9.37 -3.23 -18.63
N ASP A 224 -10.60 -2.94 -18.22
CA ASP A 224 -11.66 -3.96 -18.12
C ASP A 224 -12.01 -4.45 -19.54
N ILE A 225 -12.20 -5.75 -19.77
CA ILE A 225 -12.63 -6.27 -21.08
C ILE A 225 -14.17 -6.31 -21.12
N PRO A 226 -14.82 -5.69 -22.13
CA PRO A 226 -16.27 -5.62 -22.19
C PRO A 226 -16.94 -7.00 -22.16
N LYS A 227 -18.05 -7.08 -21.43
CA LYS A 227 -18.88 -8.30 -21.28
C LYS A 227 -18.17 -9.49 -20.63
N THR A 228 -17.02 -9.26 -19.98
CA THR A 228 -16.31 -10.30 -19.23
C THR A 228 -15.99 -9.82 -17.82
N PRO A 229 -15.84 -10.73 -16.85
CA PRO A 229 -15.42 -10.35 -15.50
C PRO A 229 -13.91 -10.07 -15.39
N VAL A 230 -13.16 -10.20 -16.50
CA VAL A 230 -11.70 -10.07 -16.53
C VAL A 230 -11.26 -8.80 -17.25
N GLY A 231 -10.03 -8.39 -16.98
CA GLY A 231 -9.37 -7.29 -17.67
C GLY A 231 -7.90 -7.59 -17.93
N ILE A 232 -7.23 -6.68 -18.62
CA ILE A 232 -5.79 -6.73 -18.87
C ILE A 232 -5.07 -5.63 -18.09
N PHE A 233 -3.86 -5.92 -17.64
CA PHE A 233 -3.01 -4.93 -16.99
C PHE A 233 -1.63 -4.90 -17.63
N ALA A 234 -0.97 -3.75 -17.49
CA ALA A 234 0.44 -3.56 -17.82
C ALA A 234 1.06 -2.56 -16.84
N ASP A 235 2.19 -2.94 -16.25
CA ASP A 235 2.95 -2.12 -15.32
C ASP A 235 4.38 -1.91 -15.87
N LEU A 236 4.91 -0.71 -15.67
CA LEU A 236 6.26 -0.31 -16.04
C LEU A 236 6.87 0.51 -14.89
N GLY A 237 8.13 0.26 -14.57
CA GLY A 237 8.81 0.87 -13.45
C GLY A 237 10.26 1.15 -13.76
N VAL A 238 10.75 2.29 -13.26
CA VAL A 238 12.15 2.70 -13.32
C VAL A 238 12.56 3.13 -11.92
N TYR A 239 13.70 2.65 -11.46
CA TYR A 239 14.13 2.86 -10.08
C TYR A 239 15.64 2.67 -9.94
N GLU A 240 16.18 3.19 -8.84
CA GLU A 240 17.57 2.97 -8.44
C GLU A 240 17.67 1.68 -7.61
N GLU A 241 18.40 0.69 -8.12
CA GLU A 241 18.44 -0.62 -7.48
C GLU A 241 19.35 -0.65 -6.25
N THR A 242 18.77 -1.04 -5.11
CA THR A 242 19.50 -1.17 -3.84
C THR A 242 20.60 -2.25 -3.89
N TYR A 243 20.34 -3.41 -4.50
CA TYR A 243 21.23 -4.57 -4.38
C TYR A 243 22.40 -4.58 -5.36
N ARG A 244 22.36 -3.81 -6.46
CA ARG A 244 23.40 -3.82 -7.50
C ARG A 244 24.13 -2.47 -7.61
N GLY A 245 24.39 -1.85 -6.46
CA GLY A 245 25.21 -0.63 -6.38
C GLY A 245 24.54 0.59 -6.99
N ASN A 246 23.27 0.81 -6.67
CA ASN A 246 22.53 2.03 -7.05
C ASN A 246 22.46 2.26 -8.57
N LYS A 247 22.44 1.18 -9.34
CA LYS A 247 22.28 1.25 -10.80
C LYS A 247 20.84 1.54 -11.17
N LEU A 248 20.66 2.38 -12.18
CA LEU A 248 19.37 2.59 -12.82
C LEU A 248 18.86 1.26 -13.40
N SER A 249 17.68 0.86 -12.97
CA SER A 249 17.00 -0.35 -13.41
C SER A 249 15.58 -0.03 -13.87
N TRP A 250 15.08 -0.85 -14.78
CA TRP A 250 13.69 -0.80 -15.22
C TRP A 250 13.14 -2.21 -15.35
N ASP A 251 11.86 -2.36 -15.07
CA ASP A 251 11.14 -3.63 -15.14
C ASP A 251 9.71 -3.40 -15.61
N TYR A 252 9.09 -4.45 -16.11
CA TYR A 252 7.70 -4.42 -16.58
C TYR A 252 7.03 -5.77 -16.34
N ASN A 253 5.71 -5.75 -16.24
CA ASN A 253 4.88 -6.95 -16.29
C ASN A 253 3.50 -6.65 -16.88
N ALA A 254 2.91 -7.61 -17.55
CA ALA A 254 1.57 -7.53 -18.12
C ALA A 254 0.85 -8.87 -18.01
N GLY A 255 -0.47 -8.85 -18.03
CA GLY A 255 -1.26 -10.06 -17.91
C GLY A 255 -2.73 -9.78 -17.74
N ILE A 256 -3.43 -10.75 -17.15
CA ILE A 256 -4.87 -10.68 -16.93
C ILE A 256 -5.19 -10.52 -15.46
N TYR A 257 -6.32 -9.89 -15.17
CA TYR A 257 -6.82 -9.75 -13.82
C TYR A 257 -8.32 -10.01 -13.73
N PHE A 258 -8.74 -10.39 -12.53
CA PHE A 258 -10.10 -10.28 -12.06
C PHE A 258 -10.07 -9.37 -10.82
N SER A 259 -10.98 -8.40 -10.72
CA SER A 259 -11.01 -7.51 -9.55
C SER A 259 -12.42 -7.14 -9.15
N PHE A 260 -12.66 -7.04 -7.85
CA PHE A 260 -13.87 -6.52 -7.25
C PHE A 260 -13.56 -5.27 -6.44
N SER A 261 -14.26 -4.18 -6.72
CA SER A 261 -13.99 -2.85 -6.16
C SER A 261 -15.28 -2.13 -5.83
N ILE A 262 -15.37 -1.54 -4.63
CA ILE A 262 -16.52 -0.71 -4.20
C ILE A 262 -16.13 0.79 -4.12
N ASN A 263 -14.84 1.09 -3.97
CA ASN A 263 -14.25 2.43 -4.06
C ASN A 263 -12.77 2.29 -4.42
N GLU A 264 -12.08 1.48 -3.63
CA GLU A 264 -10.79 0.91 -3.95
C GLU A 264 -10.97 -0.59 -4.22
N GLU A 265 -9.91 -1.20 -4.74
CA GLU A 265 -9.84 -2.63 -4.96
C GLU A 265 -9.85 -3.39 -3.63
N ILE A 266 -10.86 -4.23 -3.45
CA ILE A 266 -11.04 -5.07 -2.25
C ILE A 266 -10.43 -6.44 -2.48
N ILE A 267 -10.81 -7.07 -3.60
CA ILE A 267 -10.26 -8.35 -4.04
C ILE A 267 -9.68 -8.12 -5.42
N GLY A 268 -8.42 -8.47 -5.58
CA GLY A 268 -7.73 -8.50 -6.86
C GLY A 268 -7.02 -9.83 -7.04
N ILE A 269 -7.23 -10.46 -8.18
CA ILE A 269 -6.55 -11.69 -8.59
C ILE A 269 -5.82 -11.37 -9.88
N TYR A 270 -4.51 -11.55 -9.87
CA TYR A 270 -3.63 -11.16 -10.97
C TYR A 270 -2.82 -12.33 -11.45
N LEU A 271 -2.80 -12.54 -12.75
CA LEU A 271 -1.94 -13.51 -13.39
C LEU A 271 -1.00 -12.77 -14.36
N PRO A 272 0.25 -12.51 -13.95
CA PRO A 272 1.29 -12.03 -14.84
C PRO A 272 1.61 -13.09 -15.90
N LEU A 273 1.54 -12.69 -17.17
CA LEU A 273 1.80 -13.54 -18.33
C LEU A 273 3.11 -13.14 -19.03
N PHE A 274 3.41 -11.84 -19.03
CA PHE A 274 4.63 -11.27 -19.60
C PHE A 274 5.33 -10.45 -18.52
N TYR A 275 6.65 -10.55 -18.44
CA TYR A 275 7.43 -9.83 -17.45
C TYR A 275 8.91 -9.77 -17.85
N SER A 276 9.63 -8.79 -17.31
CA SER A 276 11.08 -8.67 -17.48
C SER A 276 11.81 -9.88 -16.91
N ASN A 277 13.03 -10.14 -17.40
CA ASN A 277 13.85 -11.27 -16.98
C ASN A 277 14.09 -11.29 -15.46
N ARG A 278 14.27 -10.12 -14.84
CA ARG A 278 14.49 -9.97 -13.40
C ARG A 278 13.30 -10.44 -12.57
N ILE A 279 12.08 -10.04 -12.96
CA ILE A 279 10.86 -10.56 -12.35
C ILE A 279 10.74 -12.07 -12.63
N GLY A 280 11.17 -12.51 -13.81
CA GLY A 280 11.23 -13.91 -14.20
C GLY A 280 12.14 -14.78 -13.32
N GLU A 281 13.26 -14.25 -12.82
CA GLU A 281 14.13 -14.98 -11.86
C GLU A 281 13.35 -15.45 -10.62
N SER A 282 12.44 -14.60 -10.12
CA SER A 282 11.55 -14.91 -8.99
C SER A 282 10.37 -15.80 -9.37
N LEU A 283 9.75 -15.57 -10.54
CA LEU A 283 8.49 -16.23 -10.94
C LEU A 283 8.67 -17.56 -11.67
N ASN A 284 9.76 -17.76 -12.40
CA ASN A 284 9.94 -18.95 -13.25
C ASN A 284 10.12 -20.23 -12.43
N ASN A 285 10.63 -20.11 -11.21
CA ASN A 285 10.74 -21.22 -10.25
C ASN A 285 9.39 -21.64 -9.63
N LEU A 286 8.32 -20.89 -9.87
CA LEU A 286 6.98 -21.17 -9.40
C LEU A 286 6.16 -21.88 -10.48
N LYS A 287 5.31 -22.83 -10.07
CA LYS A 287 4.29 -23.43 -10.96
C LYS A 287 3.36 -22.34 -11.50
N PHE A 288 2.69 -22.58 -12.62
CA PHE A 288 1.85 -21.57 -13.28
C PHE A 288 0.84 -20.88 -12.35
N PHE A 289 -0.02 -21.66 -11.67
CA PHE A 289 -0.98 -21.12 -10.68
C PHE A 289 -0.31 -20.52 -9.44
N GLN A 290 0.96 -20.82 -9.22
CA GLN A 290 1.73 -20.23 -8.13
C GLN A 290 2.21 -18.80 -8.44
N ARG A 291 2.09 -18.35 -9.68
CA ARG A 291 2.41 -16.97 -10.10
C ARG A 291 1.27 -16.00 -9.84
N ILE A 292 0.10 -16.50 -9.43
CA ILE A 292 -1.06 -15.66 -9.12
C ILE A 292 -0.76 -14.81 -7.88
N ASN A 293 -0.95 -13.50 -8.04
CA ASN A 293 -0.86 -12.51 -6.98
C ASN A 293 -2.26 -12.09 -6.51
N PHE A 294 -2.37 -11.83 -5.21
CA PHE A 294 -3.62 -11.42 -4.59
C PHE A 294 -3.50 -10.04 -3.97
N ILE A 295 -4.55 -9.26 -4.12
CA ILE A 295 -4.79 -8.06 -3.33
C ILE A 295 -6.03 -8.34 -2.48
N PHE A 296 -5.87 -8.22 -1.17
CA PHE A 296 -6.97 -8.33 -0.24
C PHE A 296 -6.95 -7.15 0.72
N ASN A 297 -7.88 -6.20 0.50
CA ASN A 297 -7.93 -4.97 1.26
C ASN A 297 -9.26 -4.85 2.02
N LEU A 298 -9.22 -5.20 3.30
CA LEU A 298 -10.35 -5.05 4.22
C LEU A 298 -10.48 -3.64 4.81
N LYS A 299 -9.55 -2.73 4.52
CA LYS A 299 -9.52 -1.40 5.13
C LYS A 299 -10.72 -0.59 4.67
N GLY A 300 -11.57 -0.21 5.63
CA GLY A 300 -12.71 0.67 5.36
C GLY A 300 -13.88 -0.02 4.65
N ILE A 301 -13.89 -1.36 4.59
CA ILE A 301 -15.09 -2.08 4.18
C ILE A 301 -16.20 -1.78 5.18
N ASN A 302 -17.27 -1.19 4.67
CA ASN A 302 -18.55 -1.11 5.35
C ASN A 302 -19.46 -2.22 4.80
N PRO A 303 -19.83 -3.24 5.59
CA PRO A 303 -20.71 -4.33 5.13
C PRO A 303 -22.02 -3.83 4.51
N PHE A 304 -22.54 -2.69 4.97
CA PHE A 304 -23.75 -2.07 4.42
C PHE A 304 -23.56 -1.46 3.03
N GLN A 305 -22.32 -1.11 2.64
CA GLN A 305 -22.01 -0.68 1.28
C GLN A 305 -21.86 -1.88 0.34
N ILE A 306 -21.31 -3.01 0.80
CA ILE A 306 -21.20 -4.24 0.00
C ILE A 306 -22.58 -4.72 -0.47
N LYS A 307 -23.57 -4.75 0.44
CA LYS A 307 -24.93 -5.21 0.12
C LYS A 307 -25.60 -4.39 -1.00
N LYS A 308 -25.20 -3.13 -1.19
CA LYS A 308 -25.76 -2.26 -2.26
C LYS A 308 -25.08 -2.47 -3.62
N THR A 309 -23.87 -3.02 -3.66
CA THR A 309 -23.08 -3.20 -4.89
C THR A 309 -23.22 -4.62 -5.47
N ILE A 310 -23.57 -5.61 -4.65
CA ILE A 310 -23.97 -6.93 -5.12
C ILE A 310 -25.36 -6.77 -5.77
N LYS A 311 -25.42 -6.86 -7.10
CA LYS A 311 -26.71 -6.99 -7.80
C LYS A 311 -27.37 -8.31 -7.35
N PRO A 312 -28.71 -8.33 -7.18
CA PRO A 312 -29.43 -9.57 -6.92
C PRO A 312 -29.20 -10.60 -8.04
#